data_AF-A0A2S6AFR1-F1
#
_entry.id   AF-A0A2S6AFR1-F1
#
_cell.length_a   1.000
_cell.length_b   1.000
_cell.length_c   1.000
_cell.angle_alpha   90.00
_cell.angle_beta   90.00
_cell.angle_gamma   90.00
#
_symmetry.space_group_name_H-M   'P 1'
#
loop_
_entity.id
_entity.type
_entity.pdbx_description
1 polymer ?
#
loop_
_entity_poly.entity_id
_entity_poly.type
_entity_poly.pdbx_seq_one_letter_code
_entity_poly.pdbx_strand_id
1 'polypeptide(L)'
;MSAETDGLTPEQRRARGVAKMGEVYGWEMSDGPGAHFAVTADHLFADIWSRPELSVRDRRLLLLGALTAQGHLDVTEIQVSAALRNGELTEEQLREIAIFLCHYTGWAAGTKLDSVVGKVVAAEKKANEKKAAARAAESAEK
;
A
#
# COMPACT_ATOMS: atom_id res chain seq x y z
N MET A 1 -12.58 17.13 -17.34
CA MET A 1 -12.53 17.79 -16.02
C MET A 1 -11.14 18.35 -15.86
N SER A 2 -10.96 19.64 -16.14
CA SER A 2 -9.67 20.32 -15.99
C SER A 2 -9.29 20.33 -14.52
N ALA A 3 -8.09 19.85 -14.20
CA ALA A 3 -7.51 20.09 -12.89
C ALA A 3 -7.31 21.61 -12.77
N GLU A 4 -8.18 22.28 -12.02
CA GLU A 4 -7.80 23.56 -11.43
C GLU A 4 -6.52 23.29 -10.65
N THR A 5 -5.45 23.97 -11.05
CA THR A 5 -4.18 23.87 -10.34
C THR A 5 -4.44 24.43 -8.95
N ASP A 6 -4.32 23.57 -7.95
CA ASP A 6 -4.55 23.82 -6.51
C ASP A 6 -3.66 24.92 -5.87
N GLY A 7 -3.04 25.77 -6.68
CA GLY A 7 -2.22 26.90 -6.26
C GLY A 7 -0.90 26.53 -5.58
N LEU A 8 -0.56 25.24 -5.48
CA LEU A 8 0.65 24.81 -4.79
C LEU A 8 1.91 25.12 -5.61
N THR A 9 2.92 25.65 -4.92
CA THR A 9 4.30 25.72 -5.43
C THR A 9 4.86 24.32 -5.68
N PRO A 10 5.90 24.16 -6.53
CA PRO A 10 6.55 22.87 -6.74
C PRO A 10 7.02 22.20 -5.45
N GLU A 11 7.62 22.97 -4.52
CA GLU A 11 8.10 22.46 -3.24
C GLU A 11 6.96 21.99 -2.33
N GLN A 12 5.83 22.71 -2.30
CA GLN A 12 4.65 22.29 -1.54
C GLN A 12 4.01 21.03 -2.13
N ARG A 13 3.95 20.93 -3.46
CA ARG A 13 3.45 19.72 -4.16
C ARG A 13 4.33 18.51 -3.84
N ARG A 14 5.65 18.69 -3.89
CA ARG A 14 6.65 17.69 -3.49
C ARG A 14 6.41 17.18 -2.07
N ALA A 15 6.30 18.10 -1.12
CA ALA A 15 6.07 17.77 0.28
C ALA A 15 4.75 17.02 0.49
N ARG A 16 3.66 17.46 -0.14
CA ARG A 16 2.37 16.76 -0.11
C ARG A 16 2.48 15.34 -0.68
N GLY A 17 3.20 15.19 -1.79
CA GLY A 17 3.44 13.91 -2.44
C GLY A 17 4.15 12.90 -1.56
N VAL A 18 5.27 13.31 -0.95
CA VAL A 18 6.04 12.47 -0.03
C VAL A 18 5.22 12.11 1.21
N ALA A 19 4.48 13.07 1.78
CA ALA A 19 3.60 12.82 2.93
C ALA A 19 2.50 11.81 2.59
N LYS A 20 1.80 11.99 1.45
CA LYS A 20 0.75 11.06 1.01
C LYS A 20 1.32 9.67 0.68
N MET A 21 2.52 9.60 0.11
CA MET A 21 3.20 8.32 -0.13
C MET A 21 3.44 7.57 1.18
N GLY A 22 3.89 8.25 2.23
CA GLY A 22 4.07 7.67 3.56
C GLY A 22 2.76 7.17 4.17
N GLU A 23 1.69 7.95 4.06
CA GLU A 23 0.33 7.54 4.48
C GLU A 23 -0.12 6.27 3.75
N VAL A 24 0.02 6.21 2.43
CA VAL A 24 -0.43 5.07 1.61
C VAL A 24 0.39 3.80 1.88
N TYR A 25 1.67 3.90 2.19
CA TYR A 25 2.50 2.72 2.47
C TYR A 25 2.58 2.35 3.96
N GLY A 26 2.18 3.23 4.87
CA GLY A 26 2.16 2.97 6.31
C GLY A 26 3.55 3.06 6.96
N TRP A 27 4.47 3.81 6.36
CA TRP A 27 5.78 4.13 6.95
C TRP A 27 6.22 5.52 6.54
N GLU A 28 7.11 6.12 7.33
CA GLU A 28 7.67 7.42 7.01
C GLU A 28 8.49 7.35 5.71
N MET A 29 8.13 8.17 4.74
CA MET A 29 8.84 8.28 3.46
C MET A 29 9.76 9.49 3.47
N SER A 30 10.99 9.28 3.03
CA SER A 30 11.94 10.35 2.77
C SER A 30 11.86 10.83 1.33
N ASP A 31 12.22 12.09 1.11
CA ASP A 31 12.36 12.62 -0.24
C ASP A 31 13.54 11.94 -0.97
N GLY A 32 13.33 11.54 -2.23
CA GLY A 32 14.29 10.81 -3.05
C GLY A 32 14.66 11.55 -4.34
N PRO A 33 15.90 11.38 -4.84
CA PRO A 33 16.34 12.06 -6.05
C PRO A 33 15.76 11.45 -7.35
N GLY A 34 15.80 12.23 -8.43
CA GLY A 34 15.58 11.75 -9.79
C GLY A 34 14.14 11.84 -10.32
N ALA A 35 14.00 11.79 -11.64
CA ALA A 35 12.74 12.06 -12.34
C ALA A 35 11.62 11.06 -12.01
N HIS A 36 11.94 9.78 -11.83
CA HIS A 36 10.95 8.76 -11.50
C HIS A 36 10.31 9.00 -10.13
N PHE A 37 11.14 9.35 -9.13
CA PHE A 37 10.63 9.70 -7.81
C PHE A 37 9.87 11.04 -7.85
N ALA A 38 10.37 12.03 -8.61
CA ALA A 38 9.66 13.30 -8.89
C ALA A 38 8.23 13.07 -9.38
N VAL A 39 8.04 12.37 -10.50
CA VAL A 39 6.70 12.12 -11.04
C VAL A 39 5.83 11.29 -10.09
N THR A 40 6.43 10.34 -9.36
CA THR A 40 5.71 9.51 -8.40
C THR A 40 5.19 10.33 -7.22
N ALA A 41 6.04 11.10 -6.55
CA ALA A 41 5.59 11.93 -5.42
C ALA A 41 4.70 13.08 -5.91
N ASP A 42 5.15 13.84 -6.90
CA ASP A 42 4.60 15.16 -7.23
C ASP A 42 3.30 15.07 -8.03
N HIS A 43 3.03 13.92 -8.67
CA HIS A 43 1.79 13.71 -9.42
C HIS A 43 0.99 12.52 -8.90
N LEU A 44 1.57 11.31 -8.87
CA LEU A 44 0.81 10.12 -8.45
C LEU A 44 0.30 10.26 -7.01
N PHE A 45 1.17 10.62 -6.06
CA PHE A 45 0.74 10.75 -4.65
C PHE A 45 0.15 12.12 -4.33
N ALA A 46 0.77 13.20 -4.78
CA ALA A 46 0.27 14.54 -4.50
C ALA A 46 -1.12 14.77 -5.11
N ASP A 47 -1.42 14.19 -6.29
CA ASP A 47 -2.68 14.45 -6.98
C ASP A 47 -3.58 13.21 -6.97
N ILE A 48 -3.17 12.12 -7.61
CA ILE A 48 -4.07 10.99 -7.89
C ILE A 48 -4.54 10.24 -6.62
N TRP A 49 -3.63 9.95 -5.69
CA TRP A 49 -3.97 9.33 -4.40
C TRP A 49 -4.63 10.30 -3.42
N SER A 50 -4.45 11.61 -3.61
CA SER A 50 -5.02 12.64 -2.73
C SER A 50 -6.43 13.08 -3.12
N ARG A 51 -6.93 12.63 -4.27
CA ARG A 51 -8.29 12.92 -4.74
C ARG A 51 -9.37 12.36 -3.80
N PRO A 52 -10.44 13.10 -3.49
CA PRO A 52 -11.39 12.72 -2.44
C PRO A 52 -12.43 11.68 -2.87
N GLU A 53 -12.62 11.43 -4.16
CA GLU A 53 -13.78 10.68 -4.67
C GLU A 53 -13.74 9.17 -4.36
N LEU A 54 -12.57 8.65 -4.02
CA LEU A 54 -12.39 7.28 -3.55
C LEU A 54 -11.62 7.29 -2.23
N SER A 55 -11.86 6.29 -1.38
CA SER A 55 -11.00 6.06 -0.22
C SER A 55 -9.67 5.40 -0.63
N VAL A 56 -8.69 5.37 0.27
CA VAL A 56 -7.45 4.59 0.07
C VAL A 56 -7.79 3.10 -0.09
N ARG A 57 -8.75 2.60 0.70
CA ARG A 57 -9.24 1.22 0.61
C ARG A 57 -9.82 0.90 -0.76
N ASP A 58 -10.67 1.76 -1.32
CA ASP A 58 -11.28 1.52 -2.64
C ASP A 58 -10.23 1.51 -3.75
N ARG A 59 -9.25 2.44 -3.69
CA ARG A 59 -8.10 2.41 -4.59
C ARG A 59 -7.28 1.14 -4.44
N ARG A 60 -7.08 0.65 -3.21
CA ARG A 60 -6.35 -0.58 -2.93
C ARG A 60 -7.01 -1.78 -3.58
N LEU A 61 -8.34 -1.89 -3.51
CA LEU A 61 -9.09 -2.95 -4.17
C LEU A 61 -8.86 -2.97 -5.69
N LEU A 62 -8.97 -1.80 -6.33
CA LEU A 62 -8.74 -1.65 -7.77
C LEU A 62 -7.30 -2.01 -8.15
N LEU A 63 -6.33 -1.50 -7.40
CA LEU A 63 -4.91 -1.73 -7.65
C LEU A 63 -4.52 -3.20 -7.46
N LEU A 64 -4.97 -3.85 -6.39
CA LEU A 64 -4.70 -5.27 -6.16
C LEU A 64 -5.30 -6.15 -7.26
N GLY A 65 -6.52 -5.84 -7.72
CA GLY A 65 -7.13 -6.52 -8.87
C GLY A 65 -6.30 -6.35 -10.14
N ALA A 66 -5.88 -5.12 -10.46
CA ALA A 66 -5.06 -4.84 -11.64
C ALA A 66 -3.68 -5.53 -11.59
N LEU A 67 -2.97 -5.44 -10.46
CA LEU A 67 -1.66 -6.06 -10.28
C LEU A 67 -1.75 -7.60 -10.37
N THR A 68 -2.80 -8.18 -9.79
CA THR A 68 -3.05 -9.63 -9.87
C THR A 68 -3.31 -10.06 -11.30
N ALA A 69 -4.16 -9.33 -12.03
CA ALA A 69 -4.46 -9.61 -13.44
C ALA A 69 -3.21 -9.48 -14.34
N GLN A 70 -2.29 -8.57 -14.01
CA GLN A 70 -1.03 -8.35 -14.74
C GLN A 70 0.10 -9.29 -14.29
N GLY A 71 -0.07 -10.04 -13.20
CA GLY A 71 0.97 -10.90 -12.65
C GLY A 71 2.13 -10.15 -11.97
N HIS A 72 1.93 -8.90 -11.57
CA HIS A 72 2.94 -8.05 -10.90
C HIS A 72 3.00 -8.34 -9.40
N LEU A 73 3.49 -9.53 -9.04
CA LEU A 73 3.44 -10.06 -7.67
C LEU A 73 4.35 -9.33 -6.68
N ASP A 74 5.48 -8.82 -7.15
CA ASP A 74 6.42 -8.00 -6.38
C ASP A 74 5.75 -6.72 -5.85
N VAL A 75 5.04 -6.00 -6.73
CA VAL A 75 4.27 -4.82 -6.33
C VAL A 75 3.05 -5.23 -5.50
N THR A 76 2.40 -6.34 -5.84
CA THR A 76 1.25 -6.87 -5.08
C THR A 76 1.61 -7.10 -3.61
N GLU A 77 2.76 -7.71 -3.33
CA GLU A 77 3.23 -7.97 -1.96
C GLU A 77 3.36 -6.67 -1.15
N ILE A 78 3.92 -5.62 -1.76
CA ILE A 78 4.04 -4.29 -1.14
C ILE A 78 2.65 -3.72 -0.81
N GLN A 79 1.69 -3.83 -1.73
CA GLN A 79 0.33 -3.30 -1.54
C GLN A 79 -0.45 -4.07 -0.47
N VAL A 80 -0.30 -5.40 -0.42
CA VAL A 80 -0.92 -6.26 0.61
C VAL A 80 -0.36 -5.91 2.00
N SER A 81 0.95 -5.74 2.13
CA SER A 81 1.58 -5.34 3.40
C SER A 81 1.10 -3.97 3.87
N ALA A 82 1.04 -2.98 2.97
CA ALA A 82 0.53 -1.65 3.29
C ALA A 82 -0.95 -1.70 3.73
N ALA A 83 -1.79 -2.43 3.00
CA ALA A 83 -3.22 -2.55 3.31
C ALA A 83 -3.48 -3.14 4.71
N LEU A 84 -2.70 -4.16 5.10
CA LEU A 84 -2.76 -4.77 6.42
C LEU A 84 -2.27 -3.83 7.52
N ARG A 85 -1.11 -3.20 7.33
CA ARG A 85 -0.50 -2.29 8.33
C ARG A 85 -1.38 -1.06 8.60
N ASN A 86 -2.00 -0.53 7.56
CA ASN A 86 -2.89 0.62 7.65
C ASN A 86 -4.31 0.24 8.10
N GLY A 87 -4.63 -1.05 8.20
CA GLY A 87 -5.97 -1.53 8.57
C GLY A 87 -7.04 -1.26 7.51
N GLU A 88 -6.64 -1.08 6.24
CA GLU A 88 -7.57 -0.86 5.13
C GLU A 88 -8.32 -2.15 4.76
N LEU A 89 -7.64 -3.29 4.89
CA LEU A 89 -8.17 -4.63 4.63
C LEU A 89 -7.68 -5.61 5.69
N THR A 90 -8.52 -6.57 6.06
CA THR A 90 -8.14 -7.69 6.95
C THR A 90 -7.55 -8.87 6.16
N GLU A 91 -6.92 -9.82 6.85
CA GLU A 91 -6.46 -11.08 6.25
C GLU A 91 -7.62 -11.78 5.52
N GLU A 92 -8.78 -11.89 6.16
CA GLU A 92 -9.96 -12.56 5.61
C GLU A 92 -10.46 -11.88 4.34
N GLN A 93 -10.52 -10.54 4.33
CA GLN A 93 -10.93 -9.78 3.16
C GLN A 93 -9.95 -9.96 1.99
N LEU A 94 -8.65 -10.00 2.26
CA LEU A 94 -7.63 -10.22 1.24
C LEU A 94 -7.71 -11.63 0.63
N ARG A 95 -7.98 -12.65 1.45
CA ARG A 95 -8.20 -14.01 0.96
C ARG A 95 -9.49 -14.13 0.16
N GLU A 96 -10.55 -13.45 0.56
CA GLU A 96 -11.81 -13.40 -0.19
C GLU A 96 -11.61 -12.76 -1.58
N ILE A 97 -10.82 -11.69 -1.66
CA ILE A 97 -10.44 -11.08 -2.95
C ILE A 97 -9.70 -12.08 -3.83
N ALA A 98 -8.78 -12.87 -3.27
CA ALA A 98 -8.05 -13.89 -4.03
C ALA A 98 -8.97 -14.97 -4.59
N ILE A 99 -9.94 -15.45 -3.79
CA ILE A 99 -10.97 -16.41 -4.24
C ILE A 99 -11.81 -15.81 -5.37
N PHE A 100 -12.28 -14.57 -5.20
CA PHE A 100 -13.06 -13.89 -6.24
C PHE A 100 -12.26 -13.74 -7.54
N LEU A 101 -11.00 -13.31 -7.45
CA LEU A 101 -10.14 -13.10 -8.62
C LEU A 101 -9.77 -14.40 -9.35
N CYS A 102 -9.83 -15.57 -8.71
CA CYS A 102 -9.71 -16.85 -9.42
C CYS A 102 -10.73 -16.98 -10.57
N HIS A 103 -11.92 -16.40 -10.42
CA HIS A 103 -12.99 -16.48 -11.43
C HIS A 103 -12.82 -15.48 -12.59
N TYR A 104 -12.15 -14.34 -12.36
CA TYR A 104 -12.05 -13.25 -13.34
C TYR A 104 -10.65 -13.08 -13.94
N THR A 105 -9.62 -13.50 -13.22
CA THR A 105 -8.21 -13.44 -13.64
C THR A 105 -7.59 -14.81 -13.85
N GLY A 106 -8.37 -15.87 -13.58
CA GLY A 106 -7.96 -17.27 -13.68
C GLY A 106 -7.34 -17.82 -12.40
N TRP A 107 -7.46 -19.14 -12.22
CA TRP A 107 -7.07 -19.82 -10.98
C TRP A 107 -5.60 -19.63 -10.62
N ALA A 108 -4.72 -19.61 -11.64
CA ALA A 108 -3.30 -19.41 -11.43
C ALA A 108 -2.97 -18.02 -10.87
N ALA A 109 -3.68 -16.97 -11.27
CA ALA A 109 -3.43 -15.61 -10.77
C ALA A 109 -4.01 -15.42 -9.36
N GLY A 110 -5.26 -15.84 -9.13
CA GLY A 110 -5.91 -15.72 -7.81
C GLY A 110 -5.19 -16.53 -6.71
N THR A 111 -4.77 -17.76 -7.00
CA THR A 111 -4.01 -18.57 -6.02
C THR A 111 -2.61 -18.01 -5.71
N LYS A 112 -1.97 -17.33 -6.68
CA LYS A 112 -0.73 -16.59 -6.44
C LYS A 112 -0.96 -15.40 -5.50
N LEU A 113 -2.07 -14.67 -5.65
CA LEU A 113 -2.45 -13.62 -4.70
C LEU A 113 -2.65 -14.20 -3.29
N ASP A 114 -3.39 -15.29 -3.12
CA ASP A 114 -3.57 -15.92 -1.79
C ASP A 114 -2.23 -16.34 -1.16
N SER A 115 -1.30 -16.85 -1.98
CA SER A 115 0.06 -17.21 -1.53
C SER A 115 0.83 -15.98 -1.04
N VAL A 116 0.72 -14.84 -1.74
CA VAL A 116 1.29 -13.55 -1.30
C VAL A 116 0.66 -13.07 0.00
N VAL A 117 -0.67 -13.16 0.14
CA VAL A 117 -1.39 -12.80 1.37
C VAL A 117 -0.86 -13.63 2.54
N GLY A 118 -0.77 -14.95 2.39
CA GLY A 118 -0.23 -15.84 3.42
C GLY A 118 1.21 -15.49 3.82
N LYS A 119 2.08 -15.21 2.84
CA LYS A 119 3.47 -14.78 3.08
C LYS A 119 3.54 -13.49 3.90
N VAL A 120 2.78 -12.48 3.50
CA VAL A 120 2.78 -11.15 4.16
C VAL A 120 2.23 -11.27 5.59
N VAL A 121 1.10 -11.95 5.77
CA VAL A 121 0.50 -12.16 7.09
C VAL A 121 1.49 -12.82 8.06
N ALA A 122 2.19 -13.86 7.60
CA ALA A 122 3.20 -14.53 8.43
C ALA A 122 4.35 -13.58 8.80
N ALA A 123 4.80 -12.76 7.85
CA ALA A 123 5.84 -11.76 8.09
C ALA A 123 5.39 -10.68 9.10
N GLU A 124 4.18 -10.15 8.97
CA GLU A 124 3.62 -9.15 9.89
C GLU A 124 3.42 -9.72 11.30
N LYS A 125 2.92 -10.95 11.44
CA LYS A 125 2.79 -11.64 12.74
C LYS A 125 4.15 -11.74 13.43
N LYS A 126 5.17 -12.24 12.74
CA LYS A 126 6.54 -12.34 13.26
C LYS A 126 7.13 -10.97 13.63
N ALA A 127 6.89 -9.94 12.82
CA ALA A 127 7.35 -8.59 13.12
C ALA A 127 6.69 -8.01 14.38
N ASN A 128 5.39 -8.24 14.55
CA ASN A 128 4.63 -7.78 15.70
C ASN A 128 5.04 -8.51 17.00
N GLU A 129 5.26 -9.82 16.95
CA GLU A 129 5.80 -10.60 18.08
C GLU A 129 7.18 -10.06 18.51
N LYS A 130 8.07 -9.81 17.54
CA LYS A 130 9.39 -9.23 17.83
C LYS A 130 9.29 -7.84 18.48
N LYS A 131 8.39 -6.98 17.98
CA LYS A 131 8.15 -5.65 18.57
C LYS A 131 7.58 -5.75 19.98
N ALA A 132 6.66 -6.68 20.23
CA ALA A 132 6.09 -6.91 21.56
C ALA A 132 7.16 -7.39 22.55
N ALA A 133 8.02 -8.34 22.14
CA ALA A 133 9.12 -8.80 22.97
C ALA A 133 10.13 -7.69 23.30
N ALA A 134 10.47 -6.84 22.32
CA ALA A 134 11.37 -5.70 22.55
C ALA A 134 10.79 -4.68 23.54
N ARG A 135 9.51 -4.31 23.39
CA ARG A 135 8.82 -3.39 24.33
C ARG A 135 8.73 -3.97 25.75
N ALA A 136 8.51 -5.28 25.87
CA ALA A 136 8.49 -5.96 27.15
C ALA A 136 9.87 -5.94 27.82
N ALA A 137 10.95 -6.15 27.07
CA ALA A 137 12.32 -6.08 27.57
C ALA A 137 12.70 -4.66 28.04
N GLU A 138 12.38 -3.62 27.24
CA GLU A 138 12.63 -2.22 27.61
C GLU A 138 11.84 -1.78 28.86
N SER A 139 10.66 -2.36 29.08
CA SER A 139 9.83 -2.07 30.26
C SER A 139 10.31 -2.80 31.52
N ALA A 140 11.06 -3.88 31.39
CA ALA A 140 11.61 -4.64 32.51
C ALA A 140 12.96 -4.08 33.03
N GLU A 141 13.60 -3.21 32.25
CA GLU A 141 14.88 -2.55 32.57
C GLU A 141 14.69 -1.15 33.20
N LYS A 142 13.44 -0.65 33.26
CA LYS A 142 13.04 0.58 33.97
C LYS A 142 12.38 0.27 35.29
#